data_AF-A0A943IW31-F1
#
_entry.id   AF-A0A943IW31-F1
#
_cell.length_a   1.000
_cell.length_b   1.000
_cell.length_c   1.000
_cell.angle_alpha   90.00
_cell.angle_beta   90.00
_cell.angle_gamma   90.00
#
_symmetry.space_group_name_H-M   'P 1'
#
loop_
_entity.id
_entity.type
_entity.pdbx_description
1 polymer ?
#
loop_
_entity_poly.entity_id
_entity_poly.type
_entity_poly.pdbx_seq_one_letter_code
_entity_poly.pdbx_strand_id
1 'polypeptide(L)'
;MTKEEFESAINEDIKFVERFKHFFKHDDVARIIEHVKSVLEASVDYCYPNHPEPKAEPGDMGEVSDGYHTFNELYRYRMLYNAAFFNLLARNGQVEVCKSRKHSDGEKCFGSDDWFIVMAILPTGQVSNHYESKYWDLFDVPERETAFEYDGHTPNEAADRLEKYLKLPRHGMTFEKALEQLKLGRKIKRIDWGKKYICMFIAESDVNILMVDTGQKVASNWNPTEHDIMSNDWEIAG
;
A
#
# COMPACT_ATOMS: atom_id res chain seq x y z
N MET A 1 -12.60 -33.91 -8.76
CA MET A 1 -12.27 -34.89 -9.80
C MET A 1 -11.08 -35.67 -9.30
N THR A 2 -11.11 -37.00 -9.34
CA THR A 2 -9.95 -37.83 -8.99
C THR A 2 -8.90 -37.75 -10.11
N LYS A 3 -7.66 -38.19 -9.83
CA LYS A 3 -6.61 -38.32 -10.85
C LYS A 3 -7.08 -39.19 -12.02
N GLU A 4 -7.71 -40.31 -11.70
CA GLU A 4 -8.24 -41.28 -12.68
C GLU A 4 -9.36 -40.66 -13.54
N GLU A 5 -10.27 -39.90 -12.94
CA GLU A 5 -11.32 -39.17 -13.67
C GLU A 5 -10.72 -38.10 -14.60
N PHE A 6 -9.68 -37.39 -14.15
CA PHE A 6 -8.99 -36.36 -14.93
C PHE A 6 -8.18 -36.96 -16.09
N GLU A 7 -7.43 -38.04 -15.84
CA GLU A 7 -6.73 -38.80 -16.87
C GLU A 7 -7.69 -39.36 -17.91
N SER A 8 -8.87 -39.83 -17.50
CA SER A 8 -9.91 -40.29 -18.43
C SER A 8 -10.39 -39.15 -19.33
N ALA A 9 -10.66 -37.96 -18.78
CA ALA A 9 -11.07 -36.79 -19.56
C ALA A 9 -9.99 -36.35 -20.56
N ILE A 10 -8.73 -36.27 -20.12
CA ILE A 10 -7.59 -35.92 -20.99
C ILE A 10 -7.42 -36.94 -22.13
N ASN A 11 -7.61 -38.24 -21.85
CA ASN A 11 -7.57 -39.28 -22.89
C ASN A 11 -8.70 -39.14 -23.93
N GLU A 12 -9.87 -38.69 -23.52
CA GLU A 12 -10.97 -38.38 -24.44
C GLU A 12 -10.65 -37.16 -25.32
N ASP A 13 -10.07 -36.11 -24.74
CA ASP A 13 -9.63 -34.91 -25.45
C ASP A 13 -8.52 -35.22 -26.45
N ILE A 14 -7.55 -36.06 -26.07
CA ILE A 14 -6.50 -36.53 -26.98
C ILE A 14 -7.11 -37.31 -28.16
N LYS A 15 -8.05 -38.23 -27.90
CA LYS A 15 -8.76 -38.98 -28.96
C LYS A 15 -9.56 -38.05 -29.87
N PHE A 16 -10.14 -37.00 -29.32
CA PHE A 16 -10.85 -35.97 -30.09
C PHE A 16 -9.88 -35.22 -31.01
N VAL A 17 -8.76 -34.72 -30.48
CA VAL A 17 -7.70 -34.04 -31.24
C VAL A 17 -7.13 -34.93 -32.34
N GLU A 18 -6.99 -36.24 -32.12
CA GLU A 18 -6.50 -37.18 -33.13
C GLU A 18 -7.43 -37.36 -34.33
N ARG A 19 -8.74 -37.19 -34.15
CA ARG A 19 -9.70 -37.29 -35.27
C ARG A 19 -9.46 -36.20 -36.31
N PHE A 20 -8.92 -35.05 -35.88
CA PHE A 20 -8.57 -33.96 -36.79
C PHE A 20 -7.38 -34.27 -37.70
N LYS A 21 -6.53 -35.25 -37.38
CA LYS A 21 -5.40 -35.66 -38.24
C LYS A 21 -5.83 -36.00 -39.68
N HIS A 22 -7.07 -36.50 -39.86
CA HIS A 22 -7.60 -36.92 -41.15
C HIS A 22 -8.22 -35.75 -41.96
N PHE A 23 -8.49 -34.61 -41.32
CA PHE A 23 -9.15 -33.47 -41.93
C PHE A 23 -8.17 -32.47 -42.58
N PHE A 24 -6.88 -32.55 -42.26
CA PHE A 24 -5.90 -31.59 -42.71
C PHE A 24 -4.78 -32.26 -43.53
N LYS A 25 -4.45 -31.70 -44.70
CA LYS A 25 -3.47 -32.24 -45.67
C LYS A 25 -2.12 -31.51 -45.66
N HIS A 26 -1.61 -31.10 -44.51
CA HIS A 26 -0.32 -30.40 -44.41
C HIS A 26 0.49 -30.82 -43.17
N ASP A 27 1.80 -30.94 -43.33
CA ASP A 27 2.77 -31.30 -42.27
C ASP A 27 2.71 -30.37 -41.05
N ASP A 28 2.30 -29.10 -41.21
CA ASP A 28 2.15 -28.14 -40.11
C ASP A 28 1.07 -28.56 -39.09
N VAL A 29 0.04 -29.29 -39.53
CA VAL A 29 -1.04 -29.72 -38.64
C VAL A 29 -0.63 -30.90 -37.78
N ALA A 30 0.28 -31.75 -38.26
CA ALA A 30 0.85 -32.81 -37.45
C ALA A 30 1.60 -32.24 -36.24
N ARG A 31 2.40 -31.19 -36.45
CA ARG A 31 3.15 -30.50 -35.39
C ARG A 31 2.24 -29.82 -34.36
N ILE A 32 1.16 -29.17 -34.81
CA ILE A 32 0.19 -28.54 -33.91
C ILE A 32 -0.51 -29.59 -33.05
N ILE A 33 -0.94 -30.70 -33.66
CA ILE A 33 -1.60 -31.79 -32.95
C ILE A 33 -0.66 -32.44 -31.93
N GLU A 34 0.59 -32.64 -32.28
CA GLU A 34 1.62 -33.17 -31.37
C GLU A 34 1.88 -32.22 -30.20
N HIS A 35 1.96 -30.91 -30.45
CA HIS A 35 2.10 -29.91 -29.39
C HIS A 35 0.88 -29.90 -28.44
N VAL A 36 -0.34 -29.92 -28.97
CA VAL A 36 -1.56 -29.95 -28.15
C VAL A 36 -1.62 -31.22 -27.31
N LYS A 37 -1.26 -32.38 -27.88
CA LYS A 37 -1.13 -33.64 -27.13
C LYS A 37 -0.13 -33.53 -25.99
N SER A 38 1.07 -33.02 -26.27
CA SER A 38 2.11 -32.83 -25.26
C SER A 38 1.64 -31.91 -24.11
N VAL A 39 0.90 -30.84 -24.42
CA VAL A 39 0.34 -29.95 -23.39
C VAL A 39 -0.74 -30.65 -22.55
N LEU A 40 -1.63 -31.40 -23.20
CA LEU A 40 -2.67 -32.17 -22.51
C LEU A 40 -2.07 -33.25 -21.61
N GLU A 41 -1.05 -33.96 -22.09
CA GLU A 41 -0.30 -34.96 -21.30
C GLU A 41 0.42 -34.30 -20.11
N ALA A 42 1.08 -33.16 -20.32
CA ALA A 42 1.76 -32.42 -19.26
C ALA A 42 0.79 -31.85 -18.19
N SER A 43 -0.46 -31.57 -18.56
CA SER A 43 -1.47 -31.07 -17.61
C SER A 43 -1.82 -32.06 -16.52
N VAL A 44 -1.68 -33.37 -16.79
CA VAL A 44 -1.89 -34.43 -15.79
C VAL A 44 -0.81 -34.36 -14.71
N ASP A 45 0.46 -34.23 -15.12
CA ASP A 45 1.57 -34.10 -14.17
C ASP A 45 1.54 -32.77 -13.41
N TYR A 46 1.06 -31.70 -14.04
CA TYR A 46 0.85 -30.41 -13.36
C TYR A 46 -0.23 -30.49 -12.27
N CYS A 47 -1.38 -31.10 -12.57
CA CYS A 47 -2.51 -31.20 -11.63
C CYS A 47 -2.32 -32.32 -10.59
N TYR A 48 -1.57 -33.37 -10.94
CA TYR A 48 -1.30 -34.54 -10.11
C TYR A 48 0.18 -34.94 -10.22
N PRO A 49 1.08 -34.12 -9.67
CA PRO A 49 2.52 -34.37 -9.76
C PRO A 49 2.86 -35.73 -9.16
N ASN A 50 3.50 -36.58 -9.96
CA ASN A 50 4.03 -37.87 -9.49
C ASN A 50 5.44 -37.74 -8.94
N HIS A 51 5.97 -36.53 -8.94
CA HIS A 51 7.21 -36.16 -8.29
C HIS A 51 6.89 -35.64 -6.89
N PRO A 52 7.72 -35.96 -5.88
CA PRO A 52 7.63 -35.26 -4.61
C PRO A 52 7.70 -33.77 -4.92
N GLU A 53 6.84 -32.97 -4.27
CA GLU A 53 6.98 -31.51 -4.32
C GLU A 53 8.46 -31.19 -4.12
N PRO A 54 9.06 -30.30 -4.94
CA PRO A 54 10.43 -29.88 -4.73
C PRO A 54 10.49 -29.32 -3.32
N LYS A 55 11.01 -30.14 -2.40
CA LYS A 55 11.29 -29.70 -1.05
C LYS A 55 12.41 -28.72 -1.24
N ALA A 56 12.12 -27.43 -1.04
CA ALA A 56 13.16 -26.46 -0.79
C ALA A 56 14.11 -27.12 0.22
N GLU A 57 15.39 -27.23 -0.16
CA GLU A 57 16.43 -27.57 0.80
C GLU A 57 16.19 -26.67 2.03
N PRO A 58 16.28 -27.19 3.26
CA PRO A 58 16.04 -26.43 4.49
C PRO A 58 17.20 -25.46 4.74
N GLY A 59 17.53 -24.63 3.76
CA GLY A 59 18.29 -23.41 3.93
C GLY A 59 17.39 -22.36 4.54
N ASP A 60 17.98 -21.49 5.35
CA ASP A 60 17.30 -20.29 5.82
C ASP A 60 16.94 -19.45 4.59
N MET A 61 15.65 -19.43 4.24
CA MET A 61 15.15 -18.63 3.13
C MET A 61 15.54 -17.15 3.28
N GLY A 62 15.74 -16.68 4.51
CA GLY A 62 16.22 -15.35 4.81
C GLY A 62 17.63 -15.06 4.29
N GLU A 63 18.49 -16.07 4.16
CA GLU A 63 19.87 -15.93 3.66
C GLU A 63 19.98 -16.00 2.14
N VAL A 64 18.87 -16.26 1.44
CA VAL A 64 18.81 -16.16 -0.02
C VAL A 64 19.13 -14.72 -0.41
N SER A 65 20.10 -14.56 -1.32
CA SER A 65 20.58 -13.26 -1.75
C SER A 65 20.27 -12.98 -3.23
N ASP A 66 19.99 -11.71 -3.53
CA ASP A 66 19.90 -11.18 -4.90
C ASP A 66 21.27 -10.79 -5.49
N GLY A 67 22.36 -11.07 -4.77
CA GLY A 67 23.74 -10.69 -5.11
C GLY A 67 24.22 -9.41 -4.42
N TYR A 68 23.32 -8.63 -3.82
CA TYR A 68 23.63 -7.41 -3.07
C TYR A 68 23.13 -7.45 -1.64
N HIS A 69 21.94 -8.01 -1.43
CA HIS A 69 21.29 -8.16 -0.13
C HIS A 69 20.75 -9.56 0.06
N THR A 70 20.68 -10.01 1.31
CA THR A 70 19.87 -11.18 1.68
C THR A 70 18.40 -10.79 1.87
N PHE A 71 17.47 -11.74 1.81
CA PHE A 71 16.07 -11.48 2.15
C PHE A 71 15.93 -10.94 3.58
N ASN A 72 16.70 -11.44 4.54
CA ASN A 72 16.75 -10.92 5.92
C ASN A 72 17.11 -9.43 5.95
N GLU A 73 18.11 -9.01 5.16
CA GLU A 73 18.50 -7.60 5.05
C GLU A 73 17.40 -6.76 4.39
N LEU A 74 16.82 -7.23 3.29
CA LEU A 74 15.74 -6.53 2.59
C LEU A 74 14.49 -6.37 3.48
N TYR A 75 14.09 -7.42 4.21
CA TYR A 75 12.97 -7.34 5.16
C TYR A 75 13.26 -6.39 6.31
N ARG A 76 14.50 -6.38 6.82
CA ARG A 76 14.90 -5.42 7.86
C ARG A 76 14.83 -3.98 7.36
N TYR A 77 15.38 -3.67 6.19
CA TYR A 77 15.30 -2.32 5.62
C TYR A 77 13.86 -1.90 5.33
N ARG A 78 13.06 -2.80 4.74
CA ARG A 78 11.63 -2.56 4.50
C ARG A 78 10.90 -2.20 5.79
N MET A 79 11.14 -2.96 6.87
CA MET A 79 10.54 -2.67 8.18
C MET A 79 10.96 -1.30 8.70
N LEU A 80 12.25 -0.97 8.66
CA LEU A 80 12.75 0.33 9.15
C LEU A 80 12.19 1.52 8.37
N TYR A 81 12.15 1.43 7.04
CA TYR A 81 11.55 2.47 6.20
C TYR A 81 10.05 2.59 6.44
N ASN A 82 9.35 1.46 6.64
CA ASN A 82 7.92 1.47 6.95
C ASN A 82 7.64 2.12 8.32
N ALA A 83 8.40 1.78 9.35
CA ALA A 83 8.32 2.42 10.66
C ALA A 83 8.55 3.94 10.57
N ALA A 84 9.62 4.37 9.88
CA ALA A 84 9.91 5.78 9.69
C ALA A 84 8.77 6.52 8.98
N PHE A 85 8.19 5.91 7.95
CA PHE A 85 7.05 6.47 7.21
C PHE A 85 5.79 6.55 8.07
N PHE A 86 5.42 5.47 8.77
CA PHE A 86 4.23 5.42 9.63
C PHE A 86 4.32 6.42 10.80
N ASN A 87 5.49 6.55 11.42
CA ASN A 87 5.71 7.52 12.50
C ASN A 87 5.62 8.96 11.98
N LEU A 88 6.02 9.23 10.72
CA LEU A 88 5.81 10.53 10.09
C LEU A 88 4.32 10.80 9.84
N LEU A 89 3.57 9.82 9.33
CA LEU A 89 2.13 9.94 9.12
C LEU A 89 1.39 10.22 10.42
N ALA A 90 1.70 9.47 11.49
CA ALA A 90 1.12 9.68 12.82
C ALA A 90 1.36 11.10 13.35
N ARG A 91 2.60 11.60 13.23
CA ARG A 91 2.98 12.94 13.68
C ARG A 91 2.28 14.05 12.88
N ASN A 92 2.09 13.84 11.58
CA ASN A 92 1.43 14.83 10.72
C ASN A 92 -0.10 14.86 10.93
N GLY A 93 -0.70 13.78 11.44
CA GLY A 93 -2.14 13.70 11.77
C GLY A 93 -3.10 13.74 10.58
N GLN A 94 -2.58 13.82 9.34
CA GLN A 94 -3.40 13.92 8.12
C GLN A 94 -4.00 12.58 7.68
N VAL A 95 -3.46 11.47 8.16
CA VAL A 95 -3.88 10.12 7.79
C VAL A 95 -4.12 9.32 9.07
N GLU A 96 -5.24 8.58 9.11
CA GLU A 96 -5.48 7.61 10.16
C GLU A 96 -4.48 6.46 10.06
N VAL A 97 -3.75 6.24 11.14
CA VAL A 97 -2.78 5.15 11.28
C VAL A 97 -2.99 4.44 12.61
N CYS A 98 -2.72 3.14 12.65
CA CYS A 98 -2.72 2.39 13.89
C CYS A 98 -1.73 1.24 13.90
N LYS A 99 -1.42 0.76 15.10
CA LYS A 99 -0.85 -0.58 15.34
C LYS A 99 -1.74 -1.38 16.27
N SER A 100 -1.79 -2.70 16.08
CA SER A 100 -2.58 -3.62 16.90
C SER A 100 -1.97 -5.02 16.88
N ARG A 101 -2.12 -5.77 17.98
CA ARG A 101 -1.77 -7.22 18.04
C ARG A 101 -2.89 -8.11 17.49
N LYS A 102 -4.10 -7.58 17.37
CA LYS A 102 -5.28 -8.27 16.86
C LYS A 102 -5.77 -7.66 15.56
N HIS A 103 -6.27 -8.50 14.66
CA HIS A 103 -7.04 -8.08 13.50
C HIS A 103 -8.39 -7.47 13.93
N SER A 104 -9.17 -6.97 12.96
CA SER A 104 -10.44 -6.30 13.23
C SER A 104 -11.51 -7.23 13.81
N ASP A 105 -11.44 -8.54 13.53
CA ASP A 105 -12.30 -9.59 14.09
C ASP A 105 -11.97 -9.96 15.54
N GLY A 106 -10.87 -9.41 16.09
CA GLY A 106 -10.40 -9.69 17.45
C GLY A 106 -9.43 -10.87 17.54
N GLU A 107 -9.18 -11.59 16.43
CA GLU A 107 -8.20 -12.67 16.38
C GLU A 107 -6.78 -12.13 16.43
N LYS A 108 -5.86 -12.90 17.02
CA LYS A 108 -4.45 -12.52 17.10
C LYS A 108 -3.78 -12.63 15.73
N CYS A 109 -2.81 -11.75 15.47
CA CYS A 109 -2.00 -11.84 14.26
C CYS A 109 -1.32 -13.23 14.16
N PHE A 110 -1.69 -14.00 13.13
CA PHE A 110 -1.23 -15.38 12.92
C PHE A 110 -1.45 -16.29 14.15
N GLY A 111 -2.49 -16.03 14.95
CA GLY A 111 -2.82 -16.83 16.13
C GLY A 111 -1.83 -16.71 17.29
N SER A 112 -0.94 -15.71 17.29
CA SER A 112 0.13 -15.56 18.29
C SER A 112 0.28 -14.12 18.79
N ASP A 113 0.93 -13.94 19.94
CA ASP A 113 1.32 -12.62 20.47
C ASP A 113 2.65 -12.12 19.88
N ASP A 114 3.29 -12.93 19.04
CA ASP A 114 4.62 -12.68 18.46
C ASP A 114 4.56 -11.76 17.24
N TRP A 115 3.36 -11.37 16.81
CA TRP A 115 3.15 -10.52 15.66
C TRP A 115 2.19 -9.37 15.96
N PHE A 116 2.33 -8.32 15.18
CA PHE A 116 1.39 -7.21 15.14
C PHE A 116 1.18 -6.72 13.72
N ILE A 117 0.09 -5.99 13.52
CA ILE A 117 -0.24 -5.32 12.27
C ILE A 117 -0.12 -3.81 12.44
N VAL A 118 0.38 -3.14 11.41
CA VAL A 118 0.29 -1.69 11.24
C VAL A 118 -0.56 -1.38 10.02
N MET A 119 -1.38 -0.35 10.11
CA MET A 119 -2.29 0.05 9.02
C MET A 119 -2.33 1.57 8.88
N ALA A 120 -2.40 2.05 7.63
CA ALA A 120 -2.61 3.45 7.29
C ALA A 120 -3.72 3.58 6.26
N ILE A 121 -4.63 4.54 6.45
CA ILE A 121 -5.73 4.85 5.53
C ILE A 121 -5.30 6.03 4.64
N LEU A 122 -4.39 5.78 3.69
CA LEU A 122 -3.91 6.84 2.78
C LEU A 122 -5.08 7.36 1.92
N PRO A 123 -5.00 8.59 1.39
CA PRO A 123 -5.98 9.11 0.41
C PRO A 123 -6.10 8.25 -0.85
N THR A 124 -5.08 7.43 -1.14
CA THR A 124 -5.03 6.52 -2.28
C THR A 124 -5.52 5.11 -1.94
N GLY A 125 -5.81 4.81 -0.68
CA GLY A 125 -6.29 3.51 -0.20
C GLY A 125 -5.55 3.00 1.04
N GLN A 126 -6.07 1.94 1.65
CA GLN A 126 -5.45 1.31 2.81
C GLN A 126 -4.13 0.64 2.47
N VAL A 127 -3.15 0.71 3.37
CA VAL A 127 -1.95 -0.13 3.32
C VAL A 127 -1.75 -0.80 4.67
N SER A 128 -1.32 -2.05 4.67
CA SER A 128 -1.12 -2.81 5.89
C SER A 128 0.11 -3.73 5.82
N ASN A 129 0.77 -3.93 6.95
CA ASN A 129 1.89 -4.86 7.06
C ASN A 129 1.90 -5.52 8.44
N HIS A 130 2.33 -6.79 8.48
CA HIS A 130 2.60 -7.51 9.72
C HIS A 130 4.09 -7.55 10.02
N TYR A 131 4.44 -7.42 11.29
CA TYR A 131 5.82 -7.50 11.78
C TYR A 131 5.89 -8.28 13.09
N GLU A 132 7.06 -8.85 13.37
CA GLU A 132 7.33 -9.49 14.65
C GLU A 132 7.32 -8.47 15.80
N SER A 133 6.75 -8.87 16.93
CA SER A 133 6.59 -8.07 18.15
C SER A 133 7.87 -7.43 18.69
N LYS A 134 9.05 -7.97 18.36
CA LYS A 134 10.34 -7.36 18.72
C LYS A 134 10.55 -5.96 18.11
N TYR A 135 9.80 -5.62 17.06
CA TYR A 135 9.84 -4.31 16.40
C TYR A 135 8.72 -3.36 16.86
N TRP A 136 7.86 -3.77 17.80
CA TRP A 136 6.70 -2.99 18.24
C TRP A 136 7.02 -1.54 18.61
N ASP A 137 8.14 -1.33 19.32
CA ASP A 137 8.56 -0.02 19.82
C ASP A 137 9.18 0.88 18.74
N LEU A 138 9.47 0.35 17.54
CA LEU A 138 9.92 1.15 16.41
C LEU A 138 8.75 1.91 15.75
N PHE A 139 7.52 1.42 15.93
CA PHE A 139 6.31 2.05 15.42
C PHE A 139 5.66 2.92 16.50
N ASP A 140 5.99 4.21 16.48
CA ASP A 140 5.38 5.25 17.31
C ASP A 140 4.11 5.77 16.64
N VAL A 141 3.09 4.91 16.65
CA VAL A 141 1.76 5.18 16.09
C VAL A 141 0.68 4.76 17.09
N PRO A 142 -0.56 5.30 17.00
CA PRO A 142 -1.63 4.98 17.94
C PRO A 142 -1.90 3.48 18.07
N GLU A 143 -1.89 3.01 19.32
CA GLU A 143 -2.23 1.63 19.67
C GLU A 143 -3.74 1.46 19.74
N ARG A 144 -4.23 0.35 19.16
CA ARG A 144 -5.63 -0.06 19.25
C ARG A 144 -5.75 -1.48 19.79
N GLU A 145 -6.89 -1.77 20.42
CA GLU A 145 -7.21 -3.14 20.82
C GLU A 145 -7.37 -4.06 19.61
N THR A 146 -8.06 -3.58 18.57
CA THR A 146 -8.21 -4.24 17.27
C THR A 146 -7.83 -3.29 16.13
N ALA A 147 -7.25 -3.85 15.08
CA ALA A 147 -6.86 -3.11 13.89
C ALA A 147 -8.07 -2.56 13.12
N PHE A 148 -7.84 -1.71 12.13
CA PHE A 148 -8.88 -1.32 11.18
C PHE A 148 -9.39 -2.56 10.42
N GLU A 149 -10.63 -2.49 9.93
CA GLU A 149 -11.16 -3.51 9.03
C GLU A 149 -10.31 -3.58 7.77
N TYR A 150 -9.87 -4.79 7.42
CA TYR A 150 -9.05 -5.03 6.25
C TYR A 150 -9.91 -4.96 4.99
N ASP A 151 -9.50 -4.15 4.02
CA ASP A 151 -10.28 -3.91 2.80
C ASP A 151 -10.07 -4.97 1.69
N GLY A 152 -9.32 -6.04 1.99
CA GLY A 152 -9.06 -7.12 1.03
C GLY A 152 -7.94 -6.86 0.03
N HIS A 153 -7.15 -5.78 0.17
CA HIS A 153 -6.11 -5.43 -0.80
C HIS A 153 -4.99 -6.46 -0.93
N THR A 154 -4.61 -6.78 -2.17
CA THR A 154 -3.40 -7.53 -2.47
C THR A 154 -2.12 -6.72 -2.22
N PRO A 155 -0.94 -7.37 -2.10
CA PRO A 155 0.33 -6.65 -2.01
C PRO A 155 0.60 -5.71 -3.19
N ASN A 156 0.17 -6.07 -4.41
CA ASN A 156 0.33 -5.22 -5.59
C ASN A 156 -0.57 -3.98 -5.50
N GLU A 157 -1.81 -4.12 -5.02
CA GLU A 157 -2.67 -2.96 -4.79
C GLU A 157 -2.11 -2.04 -3.71
N ALA A 158 -1.55 -2.57 -2.62
CA ALA A 158 -0.84 -1.75 -1.64
C ALA A 158 0.36 -1.00 -2.26
N ALA A 159 1.14 -1.65 -3.12
CA ALA A 159 2.25 -1.02 -3.83
C ALA A 159 1.77 0.09 -4.78
N ASP A 160 0.72 -0.16 -5.56
CA ASP A 160 0.10 0.83 -6.46
C ASP A 160 -0.45 2.03 -5.67
N ARG A 161 -1.03 1.79 -4.48
CA ARG A 161 -1.53 2.84 -3.59
C ARG A 161 -0.40 3.72 -3.07
N LEU A 162 0.73 3.12 -2.68
CA LEU A 162 1.94 3.85 -2.30
C LEU A 162 2.52 4.63 -3.47
N GLU A 163 2.61 4.03 -4.66
CA GLU A 163 3.13 4.72 -5.85
C GLU A 163 2.25 5.93 -6.22
N LYS A 164 0.91 5.77 -6.19
CA LYS A 164 -0.03 6.87 -6.37
C LYS A 164 0.14 7.93 -5.29
N TYR A 165 0.34 7.53 -4.03
CA TYR A 165 0.54 8.46 -2.91
C TYR A 165 1.78 9.33 -3.13
N LEU A 166 2.89 8.74 -3.60
CA LEU A 166 4.13 9.46 -3.93
C LEU A 166 3.96 10.44 -5.10
N LYS A 167 3.03 10.17 -6.01
CA LYS A 167 2.70 11.01 -7.17
C LYS A 167 1.60 12.04 -6.88
N LEU A 168 0.98 11.99 -5.70
CA LEU A 168 0.03 13.03 -5.33
C LEU A 168 0.76 14.37 -5.44
N PRO A 169 0.14 15.40 -6.05
CA PRO A 169 0.71 16.73 -6.00
C PRO A 169 1.01 17.01 -4.53
N ARG A 170 2.20 17.53 -4.21
CA ARG A 170 2.45 18.18 -2.91
C ARG A 170 1.36 19.23 -2.80
N HIS A 171 0.23 18.85 -2.20
CA HIS A 171 -0.95 19.67 -2.26
C HIS A 171 -0.66 20.82 -1.34
N GLY A 172 -0.67 22.02 -1.90
CA GLY A 172 -0.30 23.22 -1.20
C GLY A 172 1.11 23.74 -1.51
N MET A 173 1.41 24.84 -0.85
CA MET A 173 2.58 25.67 -0.98
C MET A 173 3.38 25.57 0.32
N THR A 174 4.67 25.88 0.26
CA THR A 174 5.46 26.13 1.47
C THR A 174 4.93 27.38 2.18
N PHE A 175 5.24 27.54 3.47
CA PHE A 175 4.85 28.76 4.19
C PHE A 175 5.41 30.04 3.54
N GLU A 176 6.60 30.01 2.95
CA GLU A 176 7.19 31.17 2.25
C GLU A 176 6.35 31.58 1.04
N LYS A 177 5.94 30.61 0.23
CA LYS A 177 5.04 30.84 -0.92
C LYS A 177 3.65 31.29 -0.46
N ALA A 178 3.13 30.72 0.63
CA ALA A 178 1.90 31.18 1.26
C ALA A 178 2.00 32.66 1.69
N LEU A 179 3.13 33.05 2.27
CA LEU A 179 3.40 34.43 2.69
C LEU A 179 3.47 35.38 1.48
N GLU A 180 4.03 34.95 0.35
CA GLU A 180 3.97 35.71 -0.91
C GLU A 180 2.53 35.93 -1.38
N GLN A 181 1.68 34.90 -1.31
CA GLN A 181 0.27 35.04 -1.66
C GLN A 181 -0.50 35.95 -0.68
N LEU A 182 -0.20 35.88 0.62
CA LEU A 182 -0.76 36.80 1.63
C LEU A 182 -0.40 38.26 1.31
N LYS A 183 0.85 38.53 0.91
CA LYS A 183 1.30 39.87 0.47
C LYS A 183 0.55 40.38 -0.76
N LEU A 184 0.04 39.47 -1.59
CA LEU A 184 -0.84 39.79 -2.73
C LEU A 184 -2.32 39.95 -2.33
N GLY A 185 -2.64 39.92 -1.03
CA GLY A 185 -4.00 40.04 -0.51
C GLY A 185 -4.86 38.78 -0.67
N ARG A 186 -4.25 37.63 -1.00
CA ARG A 186 -4.98 36.36 -1.06
C ARG A 186 -5.25 35.85 0.35
N LYS A 187 -6.37 35.14 0.50
CA LYS A 187 -6.69 34.36 1.70
C LYS A 187 -6.01 33.00 1.55
N ILE A 188 -5.37 32.52 2.61
CA ILE A 188 -4.59 31.29 2.59
C ILE A 188 -5.03 30.39 3.73
N LYS A 189 -5.07 29.08 3.55
CA LYS A 189 -5.43 28.13 4.60
C LYS A 189 -4.55 26.90 4.52
N ARG A 190 -4.42 26.17 5.63
CA ARG A 190 -3.97 24.78 5.57
C ARG A 190 -5.08 23.93 4.94
N ILE A 191 -4.72 22.87 4.25
CA ILE A 191 -5.71 21.99 3.59
C ILE A 191 -6.75 21.44 4.57
N ASP A 192 -6.33 21.11 5.79
CA ASP A 192 -7.16 20.54 6.86
C ASP A 192 -7.96 21.57 7.67
N TRP A 193 -7.74 22.88 7.48
CA TRP A 193 -8.39 23.94 8.26
C TRP A 193 -9.89 24.11 7.98
N GLY A 194 -10.45 23.38 7.02
CA GLY A 194 -11.89 23.41 6.72
C GLY A 194 -12.38 24.83 6.39
N LYS A 195 -13.18 25.40 7.30
CA LYS A 195 -13.80 26.74 7.20
C LYS A 195 -12.93 27.89 7.73
N LYS A 196 -11.68 27.59 8.10
CA LYS A 196 -10.71 28.57 8.60
C LYS A 196 -9.72 28.98 7.51
N TYR A 197 -9.29 30.24 7.55
CA TYR A 197 -8.21 30.75 6.72
C TYR A 197 -7.48 31.90 7.44
N ILE A 198 -6.26 32.19 7.01
CA ILE A 198 -5.53 33.40 7.38
C ILE A 198 -5.56 34.43 6.27
N CYS A 199 -5.56 35.71 6.67
CA CYS A 199 -5.45 36.84 5.76
C CYS A 199 -4.54 37.92 6.36
N MET A 200 -3.80 38.60 5.49
CA MET A 200 -2.92 39.71 5.85
C MET A 200 -3.63 41.04 5.57
N PHE A 201 -3.52 41.99 6.49
CA PHE A 201 -3.95 43.36 6.30
C PHE A 201 -2.95 44.32 6.97
N ILE A 202 -2.92 45.56 6.50
CA ILE A 202 -2.05 46.60 7.03
C ILE A 202 -2.93 47.62 7.73
N ALA A 203 -2.67 47.87 9.01
CA ALA A 203 -3.34 48.88 9.82
C ALA A 203 -2.26 49.73 10.49
N GLU A 204 -2.35 51.06 10.35
CA GLU A 204 -1.44 52.02 11.01
C GLU A 204 0.06 51.76 10.77
N SER A 205 0.41 51.16 9.63
CA SER A 205 1.77 50.71 9.23
C SER A 205 2.22 49.36 9.80
N ASP A 206 1.41 48.70 10.63
CA ASP A 206 1.68 47.36 11.15
C ASP A 206 1.08 46.27 10.24
N VAL A 207 1.88 45.25 9.95
CA VAL A 207 1.44 44.04 9.25
C VAL A 207 0.77 43.12 10.24
N ASN A 208 -0.52 42.86 10.02
CA ASN A 208 -1.31 42.01 10.87
C ASN A 208 -1.81 40.80 10.08
N ILE A 209 -1.72 39.60 10.67
CA ILE A 209 -2.27 38.37 10.10
C ILE A 209 -3.36 37.87 11.03
N LEU A 210 -4.60 37.75 10.53
CA LEU A 210 -5.74 37.22 11.28
C LEU A 210 -6.03 35.80 10.84
N MET A 211 -6.37 34.96 11.81
CA MET A 211 -7.10 33.72 11.60
C MET A 211 -8.60 34.04 11.63
N VAL A 212 -9.31 33.66 10.56
CA VAL A 212 -10.76 33.82 10.42
C VAL A 212 -11.41 32.44 10.40
N ASP A 213 -12.36 32.19 11.30
CA ASP A 213 -13.22 31.01 11.28
C ASP A 213 -14.62 31.41 10.81
N THR A 214 -14.96 31.05 9.57
CA THR A 214 -16.27 31.38 9.00
C THR A 214 -17.41 30.51 9.54
N GLY A 215 -17.10 29.34 10.12
CA GLY A 215 -18.08 28.49 10.77
C GLY A 215 -18.54 29.07 12.11
N GLN A 216 -17.61 29.62 12.88
CA GLN A 216 -17.88 30.25 14.18
C GLN A 216 -18.11 31.77 14.09
N LYS A 217 -17.84 32.39 12.94
CA LYS A 217 -17.95 33.84 12.71
C LYS A 217 -17.05 34.66 13.64
N VAL A 218 -15.83 34.18 13.88
CA VAL A 218 -14.83 34.84 14.73
C VAL A 218 -13.54 35.11 13.95
N ALA A 219 -12.83 36.16 14.36
CA ALA A 219 -11.49 36.48 13.87
C ALA A 219 -10.57 36.79 15.05
N SER A 220 -9.31 36.38 14.96
CA SER A 220 -8.31 36.57 16.00
C SER A 220 -6.92 36.72 15.40
N ASN A 221 -5.98 37.34 16.14
CA ASN A 221 -4.59 37.41 15.72
C ASN A 221 -4.02 36.00 15.56
N TRP A 222 -3.41 35.74 14.41
CA TRP A 222 -2.80 34.46 14.14
C TRP A 222 -1.37 34.43 14.66
N ASN A 223 -1.11 33.47 15.56
CA ASN A 223 0.23 33.18 16.06
C ASN A 223 0.63 31.80 15.52
N PRO A 224 1.54 31.72 14.51
CA PRO A 224 1.94 30.44 13.94
C PRO A 224 2.72 29.60 14.95
N THR A 225 2.50 28.29 14.91
CA THR A 225 3.37 27.30 15.54
C THR A 225 4.56 26.98 14.64
N GLU A 226 5.58 26.31 15.15
CA GLU A 226 6.69 25.78 14.32
C GLU A 226 6.17 24.83 13.23
N HIS A 227 5.16 24.02 13.56
CA HIS A 227 4.50 23.15 12.59
C HIS A 227 3.77 23.92 11.48
N ASP A 228 3.25 25.12 11.78
CA ASP A 228 2.65 25.98 10.75
C ASP A 228 3.68 26.52 9.75
N ILE A 229 4.84 26.92 10.27
CA ILE A 229 5.91 27.49 9.46
C ILE A 229 6.58 26.42 8.59
N MET A 230 6.77 25.21 9.12
CA MET A 230 7.48 24.13 8.43
C MET A 230 6.61 23.33 7.46
N SER A 231 5.32 23.65 7.34
CA SER A 231 4.41 22.87 6.53
C SER A 231 4.43 23.24 5.04
N ASN A 232 3.99 22.28 4.22
CA ASN A 232 3.98 22.37 2.76
C ASN A 232 2.57 22.16 2.18
N ASP A 233 1.55 22.38 2.99
CA ASP A 233 0.14 22.07 2.76
C ASP A 233 -0.74 23.33 2.80
N TRP A 234 -0.16 24.48 2.44
CA TRP A 234 -0.87 25.75 2.36
C TRP A 234 -1.54 25.97 1.00
N GLU A 235 -2.82 26.31 0.96
CA GLU A 235 -3.56 26.57 -0.28
C GLU A 235 -4.25 27.93 -0.26
N ILE A 236 -4.60 28.45 -1.45
CA ILE A 236 -5.45 29.64 -1.55
C ILE A 236 -6.86 29.25 -1.12
N ALA A 237 -7.40 29.95 -0.12
CA ALA A 237 -8.79 29.79 0.29
C ALA A 237 -9.71 30.39 -0.79
N GLY A 238 -10.61 29.55 -1.32
CA GLY A 238 -11.65 29.94 -2.27
C GLY A 238 -12.74 30.83 -1.67
#